data_AF-A0A8S8Y643-F1
#
_entry.id   AF-A0A8S8Y643-F1
#
_cell.length_a   1.000
_cell.length_b   1.000
_cell.length_c   1.000
_cell.angle_alpha   90.00
_cell.angle_beta   90.00
_cell.angle_gamma   90.00
#
_symmetry.space_group_name_H-M   'P 1'
#
loop_
_entity.id
_entity.type
_entity.pdbx_description
1 polymer ?
#
loop_
_entity_poly.entity_id
_entity_poly.type
_entity_poly.pdbx_seq_one_letter_code
_entity_poly.pdbx_strand_id
1 'polypeptide(L)' 'MAKMNMIAALNSALDHQLDKDPNVVIFGEDVGYFGGVFREPPGFRKIRPPSRV' A
#
# COMPACT_ATOMS: atom_id res chain seq x y z
N MET A 1 5.39 3.20 -19.78
CA MET A 1 4.72 2.98 -18.47
C MET A 1 4.13 1.58 -18.46
N ALA A 2 4.17 0.88 -17.33
CA ALA A 2 3.45 -0.39 -17.20
C ALA A 2 1.94 -0.12 -17.22
N LYS A 3 1.16 -1.01 -17.84
CA LYS A 3 -0.30 -0.91 -17.87
C LYS A 3 -0.83 -1.29 -16.48
N MET A 4 -1.48 -0.36 -15.79
CA MET A 4 -1.99 -0.55 -14.42
C MET A 4 -3.52 -0.39 -14.41
N ASN A 5 -4.21 -1.22 -13.62
CA ASN A 5 -5.61 -0.94 -13.26
C ASN A 5 -5.64 0.12 -12.13
N MET A 6 -6.83 0.62 -11.80
CA MET A 6 -6.99 1.67 -10.79
C MET A 6 -6.41 1.28 -9.42
N ILE A 7 -6.62 0.03 -9.00
CA ILE A 7 -6.09 -0.48 -7.72
C ILE A 7 -4.56 -0.46 -7.72
N ALA A 8 -3.92 -0.98 -8.78
CA ALA A 8 -2.47 -0.95 -8.92
C ALA A 8 -1.90 0.47 -8.97
N ALA A 9 -2.62 1.42 -9.58
CA ALA A 9 -2.21 2.82 -9.63
C ALA A 9 -2.26 3.50 -8.25
N LEU A 10 -3.35 3.27 -7.49
CA LEU A 10 -3.49 3.79 -6.12
C LEU A 10 -2.39 3.23 -5.22
N ASN A 11 -2.12 1.93 -5.31
CA ASN A 11 -1.14 1.29 -4.44
C ASN A 11 0.28 1.69 -4.82
N SER A 12 0.57 1.89 -6.11
CA SER A 12 1.83 2.50 -6.54
C SER A 12 2.03 3.92 -6.00
N ALA A 13 0.96 4.71 -5.87
CA ALA A 13 1.04 6.05 -5.30
C ALA A 13 1.28 6.01 -3.78
N LEU A 14 0.60 5.11 -3.06
CA LEU A 14 0.81 4.89 -1.63
C LEU A 14 2.23 4.39 -1.33
N ASP A 15 2.73 3.46 -2.14
CA ASP A 15 4.10 2.94 -2.06
C ASP A 15 5.12 4.07 -2.20
N HIS A 16 4.96 4.92 -3.22
CA HIS A 16 5.84 6.06 -3.45
C HIS A 16 5.84 7.06 -2.29
N GLN A 17 4.68 7.32 -1.67
CA GLN A 17 4.60 8.23 -0.52
C GLN A 17 5.22 7.63 0.75
N LEU A 18 5.01 6.33 0.98
CA LEU A 18 5.62 5.63 2.11
C LEU A 18 7.15 5.59 2.03
N ASP A 19 7.73 5.53 0.82
CA ASP A 19 9.19 5.65 0.63
C ASP A 19 9.70 7.07 0.82
N LYS A 20 8.94 8.06 0.34
CA LYS A 20 9.39 9.46 0.30
C LYS A 20 9.39 10.14 1.66
N ASP A 21 8.37 9.89 2.48
CA ASP A 21 8.17 10.58 3.76
C ASP A 21 7.98 9.56 4.89
N PRO A 22 8.86 9.52 5.91
CA PRO A 22 8.74 8.61 7.03
C PRO A 22 7.51 8.88 7.92
N ASN A 23 6.88 10.06 7.84
CA ASN A 23 5.70 10.42 8.63
C ASN A 23 4.39 9.89 8.05
N VAL A 24 4.39 9.40 6.81
CA VAL A 24 3.20 8.81 6.19
C VAL A 24 2.90 7.47 6.83
N VAL A 25 1.65 7.28 7.26
CA VAL A 25 1.13 6.07 7.87
C VAL A 25 -0.19 5.72 7.17
N ILE A 26 -0.40 4.42 6.92
CA ILE A 26 -1.66 3.88 6.40
C ILE A 26 -2.32 3.13 7.54
N PHE A 27 -3.60 3.40 7.79
CA PHE A 27 -4.38 2.74 8.83
C PHE A 27 -5.85 2.61 8.39
N GLY A 28 -6.52 1.59 8.89
CA GLY A 28 -7.92 1.30 8.58
C GLY A 28 -8.27 -0.16 8.87
N GLU A 29 -9.55 -0.48 8.82
CA GLU A 29 -10.03 -1.86 8.94
C GLU A 29 -9.51 -2.70 7.77
N ASP A 30 -8.95 -3.87 8.09
CA ASP A 30 -8.38 -4.85 7.14
C ASP A 30 -7.21 -4.37 6.23
N VAL A 31 -6.81 -3.09 6.28
CA VAL A 31 -5.77 -2.51 5.39
C VAL A 31 -4.41 -3.16 5.54
N GLY A 32 -4.10 -3.69 6.74
CA GLY A 32 -2.87 -4.40 7.02
C GLY A 32 -2.83 -5.80 6.39
N TYR A 33 -3.15 -6.83 7.16
CA TYR A 33 -2.83 -8.23 6.79
C TYR A 33 -3.63 -8.69 5.57
N PHE A 34 -4.86 -8.21 5.44
CA PHE A 34 -5.76 -8.55 4.35
C PHE A 34 -5.56 -7.67 3.11
N GLY A 35 -4.87 -6.52 3.24
CA GLY A 35 -4.69 -5.56 2.15
C GLY A 35 -5.98 -4.82 1.80
N GLY A 36 -6.86 -4.61 2.79
CA GLY A 36 -8.16 -3.98 2.64
C GLY A 36 -9.18 -4.84 1.88
N VAL A 37 -10.44 -4.42 1.92
CA VAL A 37 -11.57 -5.13 1.27
C VAL A 37 -11.44 -5.18 -0.26
N PHE A 38 -10.65 -4.29 -0.86
CA PHE A 38 -10.39 -4.24 -2.30
C PHE A 38 -9.10 -4.94 -2.73
N ARG A 39 -8.37 -5.55 -1.79
CA ARG A 39 -7.08 -6.23 -1.97
C ARG A 39 -5.99 -5.39 -2.65
N GLU A 40 -4.99 -5.07 -1.85
CA GLU A 40 -3.65 -4.70 -2.33
C GLU A 40 -3.05 -5.77 -3.25
N PRO A 41 -2.25 -5.40 -4.28
CA PRO A 41 -1.42 -6.32 -5.04
C PRO A 41 -0.59 -7.21 -4.12
N PRO A 42 -0.33 -8.47 -4.53
CA PRO A 42 0.51 -9.36 -3.75
C PRO A 42 1.85 -8.71 -3.42
N GLY A 43 2.15 -8.56 -2.13
CA GLY A 43 3.46 -8.10 -1.66
C GLY A 43 3.55 -6.65 -1.19
N PHE A 44 2.52 -5.81 -1.37
CA PHE A 44 2.54 -4.41 -0.91
C PHE A 44 2.92 -4.27 0.58
N ARG A 45 2.32 -5.08 1.46
CA ARG A 45 2.69 -5.09 2.89
C ARG A 45 3.96 -5.88 3.21
N LYS A 46 4.35 -6.89 2.42
CA LYS A 46 5.53 -7.73 2.73
C LYS A 46 6.84 -6.92 2.79
N ILE A 47 6.88 -5.79 2.09
CA ILE A 47 8.05 -4.90 2.03
C ILE A 47 7.98 -3.74 3.03
N ARG A 48 6.88 -3.58 3.79
CA ARG A 48 6.65 -2.44 4.68
C ARG A 48 6.67 -2.84 6.16
N PRO A 49 7.23 -2.00 7.06
CA PRO A 49 7.25 -2.29 8.48
C PRO A 49 5.83 -2.26 9.08
N PRO A 50 5.50 -3.16 10.03
CA PRO A 50 4.17 -3.23 10.66
C PRO A 50 3.72 -1.94 11.36
N SER A 51 4.66 -1.06 11.70
CA SER A 51 4.39 0.23 12.33
C SER A 51 3.85 1.30 11.37
N ARG A 52 3.81 1.04 10.05
CA ARG A 52 3.41 2.02 9.03
C ARG A 52 2.22 1.59 8.15
N VAL A 53 1.80 0.32 8.21
CA VAL A 53 0.69 -0.29 7.44
C VAL A 53 -0.01 -1.40 8.23
#